data_AF-A0A3E0QLN8-F1
#
_entry.id   AF-A0A3E0QLN8-F1
#
_cell.length_a   1.000
_cell.length_b   1.000
_cell.length_c   1.000
_cell.angle_alpha   90.00
_cell.angle_beta   90.00
_cell.angle_gamma   90.00
#
_symmetry.space_group_name_H-M   'P 1'
#
loop_
_entity.id
_entity.type
_entity.pdbx_description
1 polymer ?
#
loop_
_entity_poly.entity_id
_entity_poly.type
_entity_poly.pdbx_seq_one_letter_code
_entity_poly.pdbx_strand_id
1 'polypeptide(L)'
;MKYYKYLLILFLLVSQNSIAQTSHSGCAPKTSDRSWYDSGKKAPLFKGLEGVDFKISTSSQEAQAYFNQGLMLSYAFNHAEAARSFYQAIRLDSSCAMCYWGYALVLGPNYNAGMEKDNIPRAYAAVQEALNRSESATQKERMLILALAQRYDSVQTDDRSWYDEAYAFSMKSVYLAFPDDPDIGALYAEALMDQHPWDLHHKDGSPKEWTPEIINTLEEVLRKHPRHPGANHFYIHAVEASDNPGRATASADLLRDLVPGAGHLVHMPSHIYIRTGRYHEGSLANLNAVKVDSNYVTACHAQGVYPLAYYPHNYHFLAATATLEGKKNLSVMACNKMRDLLDANLMLQPEWGTLQHYYSILYFVMVKFGMWNEIAKLPDPAKELLYPRGVLEYARGMASLAKEDLAAASKHLDNLKRIAADSAISGITIWDLNSASDIMNIAVNVLEGEYLFISGQTEAGLEKVVAAMEIEDRLNYNEPPDWFFSVRHNLGAMLIAANIPHLAEKYFKEDLKTYPLNGWALAGLKKALQMQGNIEELKTVETQFKEAWKHSDTQISSSRILN
;
A
#
# COMPACT_ATOMS: atom_id res chain seq x y z
N MET A 1 -26.49 58.99 -51.20
CA MET A 1 -26.18 57.59 -51.53
C MET A 1 -25.38 56.99 -50.39
N LYS A 2 -25.98 56.01 -49.69
CA LYS A 2 -25.41 55.09 -48.68
C LYS A 2 -24.67 55.76 -47.50
N TYR A 3 -25.41 56.42 -46.60
CA TYR A 3 -25.97 55.93 -45.30
C TYR A 3 -24.92 55.97 -44.16
N TYR A 4 -24.82 57.06 -43.38
CA TYR A 4 -25.59 57.41 -42.15
C TYR A 4 -25.05 56.66 -40.90
N LYS A 5 -24.87 57.21 -39.68
CA LYS A 5 -25.09 58.53 -39.06
C LYS A 5 -24.63 58.41 -37.58
N TYR A 6 -24.09 59.51 -37.00
CA TYR A 6 -24.22 59.97 -35.59
C TYR A 6 -23.76 59.06 -34.42
N LEU A 7 -23.50 59.50 -33.18
CA LEU A 7 -23.46 60.79 -32.45
C LEU A 7 -22.59 60.53 -31.19
N LEU A 8 -21.97 61.56 -30.62
CA LEU A 8 -21.45 61.56 -29.24
C LEU A 8 -22.56 61.22 -28.22
N ILE A 9 -22.19 60.64 -27.05
CA ILE A 9 -22.53 61.13 -25.69
C ILE A 9 -21.89 60.25 -24.59
N LEU A 10 -21.45 60.94 -23.52
CA LEU A 10 -21.02 60.55 -22.16
C LEU A 10 -21.35 59.13 -21.67
N PHE A 11 -20.48 58.57 -20.82
CA PHE A 11 -20.88 58.13 -19.48
C PHE A 11 -19.68 58.06 -18.50
N LEU A 12 -19.85 58.71 -17.35
CA LEU A 12 -19.02 58.61 -16.13
C LEU A 12 -19.61 57.52 -15.22
N LEU A 13 -18.70 56.70 -14.68
CA LEU A 13 -18.68 56.04 -13.35
C LEU A 13 -19.95 55.31 -12.85
N VAL A 14 -19.85 53.98 -12.72
CA VAL A 14 -20.11 53.25 -11.45
C VAL A 14 -19.18 52.04 -11.36
N SER A 15 -18.51 51.93 -10.21
CA SER A 15 -17.61 50.87 -9.76
C SER A 15 -18.24 49.47 -9.73
N GLN A 16 -17.56 48.46 -10.27
CA GLN A 16 -17.76 47.06 -9.90
C GLN A 16 -16.42 46.47 -9.43
N ASN A 17 -16.40 46.05 -8.16
CA ASN A 17 -15.38 45.21 -7.57
C ASN A 17 -15.32 43.88 -8.34
N SER A 18 -14.27 43.67 -9.12
CA SER A 18 -13.96 42.36 -9.67
C SER A 18 -13.26 41.53 -8.60
N ILE A 19 -13.97 40.53 -8.09
CA ILE A 19 -13.41 39.40 -7.35
C ILE A 19 -12.40 38.73 -8.29
N ALA A 20 -11.12 38.79 -7.91
CA ALA A 20 -10.06 38.06 -8.59
C ALA A 20 -10.28 36.55 -8.36
N GLN A 21 -10.79 35.84 -9.36
CA GLN A 21 -10.58 34.41 -9.48
C GLN A 21 -9.10 34.18 -9.77
N THR A 22 -8.33 33.89 -8.73
CA THR A 22 -7.01 33.28 -8.88
C THR A 22 -7.21 31.86 -9.42
N SER A 23 -7.13 31.70 -10.74
CA SER A 23 -6.92 30.40 -11.36
C SER A 23 -5.60 29.83 -10.85
N HIS A 24 -5.66 28.89 -9.90
CA HIS A 24 -4.50 28.07 -9.55
C HIS A 24 -4.21 27.15 -10.73
N SER A 25 -3.30 27.59 -11.60
CA SER A 25 -2.59 26.72 -12.54
C SER A 25 -1.62 25.84 -11.74
N GLY A 26 -2.16 24.91 -10.94
CA GLY A 26 -1.37 23.87 -10.29
C GLY A 26 -1.03 22.79 -11.30
N CYS A 27 0.25 22.64 -11.66
CA CYS A 27 0.70 21.48 -12.41
C CYS A 27 0.42 20.21 -11.58
N ALA A 28 -0.60 19.43 -11.96
CA ALA A 28 -0.81 18.11 -11.39
C ALA A 28 0.45 17.25 -11.57
N PRO A 29 0.78 16.35 -10.62
CA PRO A 29 1.90 15.43 -10.76
C PRO A 29 1.77 14.63 -12.07
N LYS A 30 2.88 14.44 -12.78
CA LYS A 30 2.87 13.63 -14.00
C LYS A 30 2.75 12.15 -13.65
N THR A 31 1.76 11.50 -14.23
CA THR A 31 1.50 10.07 -14.06
C THR A 31 2.33 9.19 -14.99
N SER A 32 2.98 9.75 -16.03
CA SER A 32 3.88 9.00 -16.91
C SER A 32 5.27 9.63 -17.02
N ASP A 33 6.26 8.79 -17.32
CA ASP A 33 7.67 9.14 -17.39
C ASP A 33 8.18 9.48 -18.81
N ARG A 34 7.30 9.39 -19.82
CA ARG A 34 7.65 9.46 -21.25
C ARG A 34 8.48 10.67 -21.64
N SER A 35 8.19 11.83 -21.07
CA SER A 35 8.92 13.08 -21.37
C SER A 35 10.40 13.06 -20.97
N TRP A 36 10.80 12.14 -20.09
CA TRP A 36 12.19 11.99 -19.68
C TRP A 36 13.06 11.44 -20.82
N TYR A 37 12.58 10.46 -21.57
CA TYR A 37 13.35 9.80 -22.63
C TYR A 37 13.72 10.75 -23.78
N ASP A 38 12.88 11.75 -24.05
CA ASP A 38 13.12 12.77 -25.07
C ASP A 38 14.04 13.91 -24.58
N SER A 39 14.30 13.98 -23.27
CA SER A 39 15.05 15.10 -22.67
C SER A 39 16.57 15.00 -22.85
N GLY A 40 17.08 13.84 -23.27
CA GLY A 40 18.51 13.56 -23.38
C GLY A 40 19.24 13.43 -22.04
N LYS A 41 18.56 13.63 -20.91
CA LYS A 41 19.13 13.50 -19.56
C LYS A 41 19.72 12.11 -19.35
N LYS A 42 20.83 12.06 -18.62
CA LYS A 42 21.48 10.81 -18.22
C LYS A 42 20.84 10.30 -16.92
N ALA A 43 20.52 9.01 -16.86
CA ALA A 43 20.06 8.39 -15.62
C ALA A 43 21.18 8.42 -14.56
N PRO A 44 20.90 8.73 -13.28
CA PRO A 44 21.92 8.66 -12.23
C PRO A 44 22.31 7.21 -11.91
N LEU A 45 23.54 7.01 -11.42
CA LEU A 45 23.92 5.80 -10.70
C LEU A 45 23.80 6.08 -9.20
N PHE A 46 23.01 5.28 -8.49
CA PHE A 46 22.77 5.44 -7.06
C PHE A 46 23.75 4.61 -6.24
N LYS A 47 24.06 5.09 -5.04
CA LYS A 47 24.78 4.33 -4.02
C LYS A 47 23.79 3.48 -3.23
N GLY A 48 24.25 2.35 -2.67
CA GLY A 48 23.39 1.51 -1.83
C GLY A 48 22.46 0.59 -2.63
N LEU A 49 22.67 0.46 -3.94
CA LEU A 49 21.97 -0.47 -4.84
C LEU A 49 22.88 -1.63 -5.29
N GLU A 50 23.98 -1.88 -4.57
CA GLU A 50 24.89 -2.99 -4.85
C GLU A 50 24.26 -4.33 -4.44
N GLY A 51 24.68 -5.43 -5.07
CA GLY A 51 24.25 -6.79 -4.69
C GLY A 51 23.75 -7.67 -5.83
N VAL A 52 23.51 -7.08 -7.01
CA VAL A 52 23.24 -7.80 -8.27
C VAL A 52 24.50 -7.81 -9.12
N ASP A 53 24.90 -8.99 -9.58
CA ASP A 53 26.02 -9.19 -10.52
C ASP A 53 25.58 -10.06 -11.71
N PHE A 54 24.63 -9.52 -12.49
CA PHE A 54 24.08 -10.20 -13.66
C PHE A 54 24.92 -9.86 -14.89
N LYS A 55 25.94 -10.66 -15.17
CA LYS A 55 26.81 -10.45 -16.34
C LYS A 55 26.02 -10.58 -17.65
N ILE A 56 26.11 -9.55 -18.48
CA ILE A 56 25.49 -9.48 -19.82
C ILE A 56 26.54 -9.39 -20.94
N SER A 57 26.13 -9.73 -22.16
CA SER A 57 26.92 -9.62 -23.39
C SER A 57 27.04 -8.16 -23.83
N THR A 58 27.92 -7.43 -23.16
CA THR A 58 28.36 -6.07 -23.53
C THR A 58 29.86 -5.93 -23.30
N SER A 59 30.49 -5.04 -24.07
CA SER A 59 31.87 -4.60 -23.81
C SER A 59 31.94 -3.31 -22.99
N SER A 60 30.80 -2.63 -22.78
CA SER A 60 30.71 -1.39 -22.03
C SER A 60 30.52 -1.66 -20.55
N GLN A 61 31.56 -1.39 -19.76
CA GLN A 61 31.50 -1.50 -18.30
C GLN A 61 30.40 -0.59 -17.71
N GLU A 62 30.17 0.57 -18.31
CA GLU A 62 29.14 1.48 -17.86
C GLU A 62 27.73 0.96 -18.18
N ALA A 63 27.52 0.35 -19.36
CA ALA A 63 26.25 -0.30 -19.68
C ALA A 63 25.95 -1.47 -18.72
N GLN A 64 26.96 -2.28 -18.38
CA GLN A 64 26.84 -3.35 -17.38
C GLN A 64 26.44 -2.80 -15.99
N ALA A 65 27.01 -1.68 -15.56
CA ALA A 65 26.66 -1.05 -14.28
C ALA A 65 25.20 -0.57 -14.25
N TYR A 66 24.74 0.09 -15.33
CA TYR A 66 23.33 0.50 -15.45
C TYR A 66 22.38 -0.70 -15.56
N PHE A 67 22.79 -1.79 -16.19
CA PHE A 67 22.00 -3.02 -16.25
C PHE A 67 21.82 -3.62 -14.85
N ASN A 68 22.90 -3.77 -14.07
CA ASN A 68 22.81 -4.29 -12.70
C ASN A 68 21.96 -3.39 -11.80
N GLN A 69 22.10 -2.07 -11.91
CA GLN A 69 21.23 -1.12 -11.21
C GLN A 69 19.76 -1.28 -11.63
N GLY A 70 19.50 -1.38 -12.93
CA GLY A 70 18.15 -1.59 -13.45
C GLY A 70 17.51 -2.86 -12.90
N LEU A 71 18.25 -3.96 -12.84
CA LEU A 71 17.76 -5.22 -12.29
C LEU A 71 17.54 -5.13 -10.77
N MET A 72 18.44 -4.49 -10.02
CA MET A 72 18.20 -4.22 -8.59
C MET A 72 16.95 -3.36 -8.35
N LEU A 73 16.74 -2.32 -9.16
CA LEU A 73 15.55 -1.46 -9.07
C LEU A 73 14.27 -2.20 -9.48
N SER A 74 14.36 -3.17 -10.40
CA SER A 74 13.27 -4.10 -10.71
C SER A 74 12.90 -4.92 -9.47
N TYR A 75 13.89 -5.53 -8.81
CA TYR A 75 13.66 -6.24 -7.54
C TYR A 75 13.13 -5.33 -6.43
N ALA A 76 13.37 -4.03 -6.48
CA ALA A 76 12.82 -3.05 -5.55
C ALA A 76 11.48 -2.44 -6.01
N PHE A 77 10.86 -2.94 -7.09
CA PHE A 77 9.64 -2.40 -7.72
C PHE A 77 9.70 -0.91 -8.10
N ASN A 78 10.90 -0.31 -8.18
CA ASN A 78 11.07 1.03 -8.74
C ASN A 78 11.24 0.95 -10.26
N HIS A 79 10.20 0.46 -10.93
CA HIS A 79 10.20 0.17 -12.37
C HIS A 79 10.49 1.40 -13.23
N ALA A 80 10.01 2.58 -12.83
CA ALA A 80 10.26 3.82 -13.56
C ALA A 80 11.77 4.15 -13.62
N GLU A 81 12.50 4.03 -12.51
CA GLU A 81 13.94 4.28 -12.49
C GLU A 81 14.75 3.12 -13.07
N ALA A 82 14.26 1.89 -12.92
CA ALA A 82 14.81 0.73 -13.62
C ALA A 82 14.76 0.95 -15.14
N ALA A 83 13.63 1.41 -15.67
CA ALA A 83 13.43 1.69 -17.09
C ALA A 83 14.42 2.75 -17.60
N ARG A 84 14.63 3.83 -16.83
CA ARG A 84 15.65 4.86 -17.13
C ARG A 84 17.07 4.29 -17.11
N SER A 85 17.37 3.40 -16.18
CA SER A 85 18.68 2.74 -16.07
C SER A 85 18.95 1.85 -17.29
N PHE A 86 18.01 0.98 -17.64
CA PHE A 86 18.12 0.14 -18.84
C PHE A 86 18.19 0.97 -20.13
N TYR A 87 17.38 2.03 -20.23
CA TYR A 87 17.45 2.93 -21.38
C TYR A 87 18.80 3.66 -21.48
N GLN A 88 19.39 4.04 -20.35
CA GLN A 88 20.75 4.60 -20.34
C GLN A 88 21.79 3.56 -20.76
N ALA A 89 21.63 2.29 -20.39
CA ALA A 89 22.49 1.20 -20.87
C ALA A 89 22.37 1.03 -22.40
N ILE A 90 21.16 1.09 -22.96
CA ILE A 90 20.91 1.07 -24.41
C ILE A 90 21.62 2.22 -25.13
N ARG A 91 21.63 3.44 -24.54
CA ARG A 91 22.34 4.59 -25.12
C ARG A 91 23.86 4.40 -25.15
N LEU A 92 24.40 3.65 -24.19
CA LEU A 92 25.84 3.39 -24.07
C LEU A 92 26.29 2.22 -24.95
N ASP A 93 25.42 1.22 -25.15
CA ASP A 93 25.64 0.09 -26.04
C ASP A 93 24.33 -0.30 -26.72
N SER A 94 24.11 0.22 -27.93
CA SER A 94 22.91 -0.05 -28.71
C SER A 94 22.87 -1.46 -29.31
N SER A 95 23.93 -2.27 -29.15
CA SER A 95 23.97 -3.68 -29.56
C SER A 95 23.60 -4.64 -28.42
N CYS A 96 23.52 -4.14 -27.18
CA CYS A 96 23.21 -4.92 -25.99
C CYS A 96 21.76 -5.44 -25.99
N ALA A 97 21.55 -6.70 -26.38
CA ALA A 97 20.22 -7.33 -26.41
C ALA A 97 19.54 -7.32 -25.03
N MET A 98 20.29 -7.61 -23.95
CA MET A 98 19.75 -7.65 -22.59
C MET A 98 19.32 -6.27 -22.09
N CYS A 99 19.94 -5.18 -22.55
CA CYS A 99 19.55 -3.83 -22.15
C CYS A 99 18.13 -3.50 -22.66
N TYR A 100 17.79 -3.96 -23.88
CA TYR A 100 16.42 -3.89 -24.40
C TYR A 100 15.46 -4.83 -23.66
N TRP A 101 15.90 -6.05 -23.34
CA TRP A 101 15.12 -6.98 -22.50
C TRP A 101 14.76 -6.38 -21.14
N GLY A 102 15.73 -5.79 -20.43
CA GLY A 102 15.51 -5.20 -19.12
C GLY A 102 14.56 -4.01 -19.18
N TYR A 103 14.68 -3.18 -20.21
CA TYR A 103 13.73 -2.09 -20.46
C TYR A 103 12.32 -2.62 -20.73
N ALA A 104 12.16 -3.69 -21.52
CA ALA A 104 10.87 -4.32 -21.75
C ALA A 104 10.29 -4.98 -20.49
N LEU A 105 11.13 -5.59 -19.64
CA LEU A 105 10.72 -6.29 -18.42
C LEU A 105 9.96 -5.34 -17.49
N VAL A 106 10.58 -4.20 -17.14
CA VAL A 106 10.05 -3.28 -16.12
C VAL A 106 8.92 -2.37 -16.63
N LEU A 107 8.68 -2.36 -17.94
CA LEU A 107 7.48 -1.72 -18.51
C LEU A 107 6.23 -2.60 -18.34
N GLY A 108 6.39 -3.89 -18.04
CA GLY A 108 5.32 -4.81 -17.70
C GLY A 108 4.81 -4.65 -16.27
N PRO A 109 3.80 -5.45 -15.88
CA PRO A 109 3.32 -5.47 -14.52
C PRO A 109 4.34 -6.13 -13.58
N ASN A 110 4.15 -5.90 -12.29
CA ASN A 110 4.72 -6.67 -11.19
C ASN A 110 3.61 -7.04 -10.19
N TYR A 111 3.96 -7.77 -9.14
CA TYR A 111 3.01 -8.25 -8.13
C TYR A 111 2.12 -7.15 -7.53
N ASN A 112 2.64 -5.93 -7.39
CA ASN A 112 1.99 -4.80 -6.73
C ASN A 112 1.33 -3.80 -7.69
N ALA A 113 1.64 -3.85 -8.99
CA ALA A 113 1.19 -2.85 -9.95
C ALA A 113 0.93 -3.45 -11.35
N GLY A 114 -0.25 -3.13 -11.88
CA GLY A 114 -0.61 -3.43 -13.27
C GLY A 114 0.20 -2.62 -14.29
N MET A 115 -0.03 -2.92 -15.57
CA MET A 115 0.67 -2.28 -16.69
C MET A 115 -0.06 -1.04 -17.20
N GLU A 116 0.64 0.11 -17.28
CA GLU A 116 0.09 1.33 -17.89
C GLU A 116 -0.14 1.14 -19.41
N LYS A 117 -1.23 1.68 -19.96
CA LYS A 117 -1.62 1.47 -21.37
C LYS A 117 -0.56 1.96 -22.37
N ASP A 118 0.16 3.04 -22.05
CA ASP A 118 1.21 3.56 -22.91
C ASP A 118 2.52 2.77 -22.84
N ASN A 119 2.69 1.89 -21.83
CA ASN A 119 3.83 0.99 -21.72
C ASN A 119 3.72 -0.21 -22.67
N ILE A 120 2.51 -0.67 -23.01
CA ILE A 120 2.30 -1.82 -23.91
C ILE A 120 3.09 -1.71 -25.23
N PRO A 121 2.90 -0.66 -26.06
CA PRO A 121 3.64 -0.54 -27.31
C PRO A 121 5.16 -0.36 -27.11
N ARG A 122 5.58 0.25 -25.99
CA ARG A 122 7.00 0.45 -25.66
C ARG A 122 7.69 -0.88 -25.32
N ALA A 123 7.04 -1.69 -24.49
CA ALA A 123 7.54 -3.00 -24.07
C ALA A 123 7.62 -3.95 -25.28
N TYR A 124 6.60 -3.96 -26.13
CA TYR A 124 6.62 -4.73 -27.37
C TYR A 124 7.76 -4.29 -28.30
N ALA A 125 7.90 -2.99 -28.57
CA ALA A 125 9.00 -2.50 -29.41
C ALA A 125 10.38 -2.88 -28.83
N ALA A 126 10.56 -2.73 -27.51
CA ALA A 126 11.81 -3.07 -26.85
C ALA A 126 12.14 -4.58 -26.94
N VAL A 127 11.16 -5.47 -26.77
CA VAL A 127 11.43 -6.91 -26.86
C VAL A 127 11.72 -7.36 -28.30
N GLN A 128 11.14 -6.71 -29.31
CA GLN A 128 11.52 -6.94 -30.71
C GLN A 128 12.97 -6.50 -30.98
N GLU A 129 13.40 -5.36 -30.43
CA GLU A 129 14.80 -4.92 -30.55
C GLU A 129 15.77 -5.88 -29.83
N ALA A 130 15.36 -6.48 -28.70
CA ALA A 130 16.12 -7.51 -28.00
C ALA A 130 16.27 -8.78 -28.85
N LEU A 131 15.18 -9.25 -29.47
CA LEU A 131 15.20 -10.40 -30.40
C LEU A 131 16.15 -10.17 -31.57
N ASN A 132 16.08 -9.00 -32.21
CA ASN A 132 16.92 -8.64 -33.36
C ASN A 132 18.43 -8.60 -33.04
N ARG A 133 18.79 -8.46 -31.75
CA ARG A 133 20.19 -8.39 -31.28
C ARG A 133 20.65 -9.65 -30.57
N SER A 134 19.79 -10.68 -30.49
CA SER A 134 20.04 -11.86 -29.67
C SER A 134 21.01 -12.87 -30.31
N GLU A 135 21.39 -12.71 -31.59
CA GLU A 135 22.26 -13.68 -32.28
C GLU A 135 23.60 -13.89 -31.57
N SER A 136 24.25 -12.81 -31.14
CA SER A 136 25.53 -12.84 -30.43
C SER A 136 25.40 -13.02 -28.91
N ALA A 137 24.16 -13.10 -28.39
CA ALA A 137 23.93 -13.27 -26.95
C ALA A 137 24.23 -14.71 -26.51
N THR A 138 24.51 -14.88 -25.22
CA THR A 138 24.68 -16.21 -24.62
C THR A 138 23.39 -17.01 -24.65
N GLN A 139 23.48 -18.33 -24.45
CA GLN A 139 22.29 -19.19 -24.37
C GLN A 139 21.29 -18.71 -23.30
N LYS A 140 21.80 -18.34 -22.11
CA LYS A 140 20.99 -17.83 -21.00
C LYS A 140 20.18 -16.59 -21.41
N GLU A 141 20.86 -15.61 -22.00
CA GLU A 141 20.25 -14.36 -22.46
C GLU A 141 19.22 -14.60 -23.56
N ARG A 142 19.53 -15.43 -24.56
CA ARG A 142 18.58 -15.79 -25.62
C ARG A 142 17.31 -16.41 -25.06
N MET A 143 17.44 -17.30 -24.07
CA MET A 143 16.28 -17.93 -23.44
C MET A 143 15.42 -16.93 -22.65
N LEU A 144 16.03 -16.01 -21.92
CA LEU A 144 15.32 -14.91 -21.23
C LEU A 144 14.60 -13.98 -22.21
N ILE A 145 15.25 -13.63 -23.32
CA ILE A 145 14.66 -12.80 -24.38
C ILE A 145 13.46 -13.50 -25.02
N LEU A 146 13.60 -14.78 -25.37
CA LEU A 146 12.51 -15.56 -25.96
C LEU A 146 11.34 -15.74 -24.98
N ALA A 147 11.62 -15.91 -23.70
CA ALA A 147 10.58 -15.98 -22.67
C ALA A 147 9.82 -14.66 -22.55
N LEU A 148 10.53 -13.54 -22.41
CA LEU A 148 9.88 -12.22 -22.29
C LEU A 148 9.12 -11.83 -23.55
N ALA A 149 9.55 -12.27 -24.73
CA ALA A 149 8.81 -12.06 -25.97
C ALA A 149 7.40 -12.66 -25.97
N GLN A 150 7.14 -13.69 -25.14
CA GLN A 150 5.78 -14.22 -24.98
C GLN A 150 4.86 -13.31 -24.17
N ARG A 151 5.42 -12.37 -23.38
CA ARG A 151 4.66 -11.46 -22.51
C ARG A 151 4.03 -10.27 -23.27
N TYR A 152 4.48 -10.01 -24.50
CA TYR A 152 4.09 -8.80 -25.23
C TYR A 152 3.72 -9.08 -26.68
N ASP A 153 2.65 -8.42 -27.12
CA ASP A 153 2.20 -8.38 -28.51
C ASP A 153 2.01 -6.91 -28.94
N SER A 154 1.92 -6.72 -30.25
CA SER A 154 1.57 -5.47 -30.92
C SER A 154 0.14 -4.99 -30.62
N VAL A 155 -0.73 -5.90 -30.16
CA VAL A 155 -2.15 -5.64 -29.90
C VAL A 155 -2.34 -5.10 -28.47
N GLN A 156 -3.09 -4.00 -28.35
CA GLN A 156 -3.55 -3.53 -27.05
C GLN A 156 -4.70 -4.41 -26.55
N THR A 157 -4.62 -4.83 -25.29
CA THR A 157 -5.66 -5.58 -24.60
C THR A 157 -5.77 -5.08 -23.16
N ASP A 158 -6.99 -5.10 -22.62
CA ASP A 158 -7.23 -4.84 -21.19
C ASP A 158 -7.03 -6.14 -20.37
N ASP A 159 -7.30 -7.32 -20.93
CA ASP A 159 -7.01 -8.62 -20.31
C ASP A 159 -5.65 -9.15 -20.78
N ARG A 160 -4.72 -9.31 -19.84
CA ARG A 160 -3.35 -9.74 -20.08
C ARG A 160 -3.04 -11.14 -19.51
N SER A 161 -4.00 -11.82 -18.91
CA SER A 161 -3.84 -13.12 -18.24
C SER A 161 -3.05 -14.13 -19.08
N TRP A 162 -3.46 -14.31 -20.35
CA TRP A 162 -2.76 -15.19 -21.30
C TRP A 162 -1.27 -14.86 -21.49
N TYR A 163 -0.92 -13.57 -21.53
CA TYR A 163 0.46 -13.14 -21.74
C TYR A 163 1.33 -13.37 -20.51
N ASP A 164 0.78 -13.16 -19.31
CA ASP A 164 1.49 -13.44 -18.06
C ASP A 164 1.63 -14.97 -17.85
N GLU A 165 0.62 -15.77 -18.21
CA GLU A 165 0.70 -17.23 -18.28
C GLU A 165 1.79 -17.73 -19.24
N ALA A 166 1.83 -17.19 -20.46
CA ALA A 166 2.80 -17.57 -21.47
C ALA A 166 4.24 -17.21 -21.05
N TYR A 167 4.42 -16.06 -20.39
CA TYR A 167 5.70 -15.66 -19.82
C TYR A 167 6.14 -16.59 -18.69
N ALA A 168 5.27 -16.86 -17.71
CA ALA A 168 5.57 -17.76 -16.59
C ALA A 168 5.92 -19.18 -17.07
N PHE A 169 5.15 -19.70 -18.03
CA PHE A 169 5.43 -20.99 -18.66
C PHE A 169 6.80 -21.01 -19.35
N SER A 170 7.16 -19.94 -20.06
CA SER A 170 8.46 -19.84 -20.73
C SER A 170 9.61 -19.68 -19.73
N MET A 171 9.41 -18.90 -18.66
CA MET A 171 10.37 -18.74 -17.58
C MET A 171 10.66 -20.05 -16.84
N LYS A 172 9.66 -20.94 -16.69
CA LYS A 172 9.88 -22.29 -16.17
C LYS A 172 10.95 -23.05 -16.98
N SER A 173 10.93 -22.93 -18.30
CA SER A 173 11.93 -23.56 -19.17
C SER A 173 13.33 -22.98 -18.97
N VAL A 174 13.41 -21.67 -18.69
CA VAL A 174 14.69 -20.99 -18.35
C VAL A 174 15.20 -21.48 -17.00
N TYR A 175 14.34 -21.54 -15.98
CA TYR A 175 14.68 -22.02 -14.65
C TYR A 175 15.19 -23.47 -14.66
N LEU A 176 14.54 -24.37 -15.42
CA LEU A 176 14.99 -25.74 -15.56
C LEU A 176 16.34 -25.89 -16.28
N ALA A 177 16.67 -24.96 -17.18
CA ALA A 177 17.96 -24.95 -17.89
C ALA A 177 19.10 -24.35 -17.05
N PHE A 178 18.78 -23.48 -16.08
CA PHE A 178 19.75 -22.78 -15.23
C PHE A 178 19.33 -22.80 -13.74
N PRO A 179 19.16 -23.98 -13.12
CA PRO A 179 18.56 -24.11 -11.77
C PRO A 179 19.45 -23.59 -10.62
N ASP A 180 20.72 -23.28 -10.91
CA ASP A 180 21.66 -22.72 -9.93
C ASP A 180 21.87 -21.21 -10.10
N ASP A 181 21.17 -20.56 -11.05
CA ASP A 181 21.20 -19.11 -11.23
C ASP A 181 20.11 -18.45 -10.36
N PRO A 182 20.49 -17.67 -9.33
CA PRO A 182 19.51 -17.16 -8.37
C PRO A 182 18.61 -16.08 -8.95
N ASP A 183 19.11 -15.28 -9.90
CA ASP A 183 18.31 -14.24 -10.55
C ASP A 183 17.23 -14.89 -11.44
N ILE A 184 17.55 -16.01 -12.10
CA ILE A 184 16.55 -16.78 -12.87
C ILE A 184 15.49 -17.40 -11.95
N GLY A 185 15.89 -17.97 -10.82
CA GLY A 185 14.95 -18.49 -9.83
C GLY A 185 14.02 -17.40 -9.28
N ALA A 186 14.55 -16.22 -8.97
CA ALA A 186 13.77 -15.07 -8.52
C ALA A 186 12.81 -14.56 -9.59
N LEU A 187 13.27 -14.38 -10.84
CA LEU A 187 12.42 -13.95 -11.97
C LEU A 187 11.33 -14.97 -12.31
N TYR A 188 11.61 -16.27 -12.16
CA TYR A 188 10.59 -17.30 -12.36
C TYR A 188 9.52 -17.27 -11.26
N ALA A 189 9.93 -17.13 -9.99
CA ALA A 189 8.99 -16.98 -8.89
C ALA A 189 8.10 -15.75 -9.04
N GLU A 190 8.67 -14.60 -9.43
CA GLU A 190 7.91 -13.38 -9.73
C GLU A 190 6.93 -13.59 -10.89
N ALA A 191 7.37 -14.24 -11.98
CA ALA A 191 6.48 -14.52 -13.12
C ALA A 191 5.26 -15.35 -12.71
N LEU A 192 5.41 -16.31 -11.79
CA LEU A 192 4.28 -17.07 -11.21
C LEU A 192 3.40 -16.20 -10.31
N MET A 193 4.00 -15.31 -9.51
CA MET A 193 3.26 -14.37 -8.65
C MET A 193 2.41 -13.39 -9.46
N ASP A 194 2.93 -12.89 -10.58
CA ASP A 194 2.24 -11.95 -11.47
C ASP A 194 0.99 -12.55 -12.13
N GLN A 195 0.85 -13.88 -12.18
CA GLN A 195 -0.40 -14.54 -12.62
C GLN A 195 -1.52 -14.44 -11.57
N HIS A 196 -1.15 -14.23 -10.30
CA HIS A 196 -2.04 -14.28 -9.14
C HIS A 196 -1.74 -13.11 -8.17
N PRO A 197 -1.75 -11.85 -8.65
CA PRO A 197 -1.42 -10.69 -7.82
C PRO A 197 -2.36 -10.64 -6.62
N TRP A 198 -1.80 -10.55 -5.42
CA TRP A 198 -2.54 -10.53 -4.14
C TRP A 198 -3.44 -11.74 -3.85
N ASP A 199 -3.35 -12.84 -4.61
CA ASP A 199 -4.18 -14.05 -4.43
C ASP A 199 -3.33 -15.30 -4.16
N LEU A 200 -2.43 -15.27 -3.18
CA LEU A 200 -1.55 -16.42 -2.87
C LEU A 200 -2.05 -17.30 -1.72
N HIS A 201 -3.01 -16.83 -0.92
CA HIS A 201 -3.54 -17.60 0.20
C HIS A 201 -5.06 -17.49 0.25
N HIS A 202 -5.71 -18.53 0.77
CA HIS A 202 -7.09 -18.44 1.23
C HIS A 202 -7.18 -17.54 2.47
N LYS A 203 -8.41 -17.14 2.81
CA LYS A 203 -8.66 -16.26 3.98
C LYS A 203 -8.24 -16.85 5.32
N ASP A 204 -8.21 -18.17 5.44
CA ASP A 204 -7.71 -18.85 6.64
C ASP A 204 -6.17 -18.92 6.70
N GLY A 205 -5.48 -18.36 5.70
CA GLY A 205 -4.03 -18.33 5.59
C GLY A 205 -3.44 -19.58 4.94
N SER A 206 -4.26 -20.56 4.54
CA SER A 206 -3.77 -21.74 3.80
C SER A 206 -3.37 -21.37 2.37
N PRO A 207 -2.33 -22.01 1.80
CA PRO A 207 -1.84 -21.67 0.47
C PRO A 207 -2.84 -22.06 -0.63
N LYS A 208 -2.98 -21.21 -1.65
CA LYS A 208 -3.64 -21.55 -2.92
C LYS A 208 -2.86 -22.63 -3.69
N GLU A 209 -3.48 -23.22 -4.70
CA GLU A 209 -2.91 -24.32 -5.48
C GLU A 209 -1.57 -23.98 -6.18
N TRP A 210 -1.39 -22.72 -6.57
CA TRP A 210 -0.17 -22.23 -7.23
C TRP A 210 0.94 -21.80 -6.25
N THR A 211 0.62 -21.54 -5.00
CA THR A 211 1.54 -20.95 -4.00
C THR A 211 2.70 -21.86 -3.60
N PRO A 212 2.54 -23.19 -3.44
CA PRO A 212 3.65 -24.07 -3.12
C PRO A 212 4.80 -24.01 -4.13
N GLU A 213 4.54 -23.87 -5.43
CA GLU A 213 5.60 -23.78 -6.45
C GLU A 213 6.41 -22.49 -6.31
N ILE A 214 5.75 -21.37 -6.03
CA ILE A 214 6.38 -20.06 -5.76
C ILE A 214 7.27 -20.15 -4.53
N ILE A 215 6.72 -20.61 -3.41
CA ILE A 215 7.44 -20.72 -2.13
C ILE A 215 8.64 -21.66 -2.26
N ASN A 216 8.46 -22.84 -2.85
CA ASN A 216 9.56 -23.82 -2.98
C ASN A 216 10.69 -23.28 -3.87
N THR A 217 10.37 -22.54 -4.94
CA THR A 217 11.37 -21.91 -5.81
C THR A 217 12.17 -20.87 -5.03
N LEU A 218 11.50 -20.00 -4.29
CA LEU A 218 12.14 -18.96 -3.49
C LEU A 218 12.99 -19.54 -2.36
N GLU A 219 12.49 -20.57 -1.66
CA GLU A 219 13.24 -21.22 -0.58
C GLU A 219 14.50 -21.93 -1.09
N GLU A 220 14.45 -22.55 -2.27
CA GLU A 220 15.63 -23.16 -2.87
C GLU A 220 16.69 -22.11 -3.26
N VAL A 221 16.25 -20.96 -3.81
CA VAL A 221 17.14 -19.82 -4.08
C VAL A 221 17.75 -19.30 -2.78
N LEU A 222 16.94 -19.05 -1.74
CA LEU A 222 17.39 -18.50 -0.46
C LEU A 222 18.27 -19.47 0.32
N ARG A 223 18.09 -20.78 0.16
CA ARG A 223 18.96 -21.79 0.76
C ARG A 223 20.38 -21.72 0.20
N LYS A 224 20.55 -21.47 -1.10
CA LYS A 224 21.86 -21.36 -1.77
C LYS A 224 22.43 -19.94 -1.72
N HIS A 225 21.56 -18.95 -1.84
CA HIS A 225 21.87 -17.52 -1.98
C HIS A 225 21.03 -16.70 -0.98
N PRO A 226 21.26 -16.85 0.34
CA PRO A 226 20.42 -16.24 1.38
C PRO A 226 20.40 -14.71 1.34
N ARG A 227 21.36 -14.09 0.65
CA ARG A 227 21.46 -12.63 0.48
C ARG A 227 20.94 -12.12 -0.86
N HIS A 228 20.24 -12.94 -1.64
CA HIS A 228 19.68 -12.48 -2.91
C HIS A 228 18.51 -11.51 -2.65
N PRO A 229 18.56 -10.26 -3.12
CA PRO A 229 17.58 -9.22 -2.77
C PRO A 229 16.18 -9.54 -3.29
N GLY A 230 16.04 -9.89 -4.59
CA GLY A 230 14.75 -10.21 -5.20
C GLY A 230 14.05 -11.39 -4.51
N ALA A 231 14.72 -12.54 -4.38
CA ALA A 231 14.18 -13.69 -3.64
C ALA A 231 13.74 -13.39 -2.20
N ASN A 232 14.49 -12.58 -1.43
CA ASN A 232 14.06 -12.21 -0.07
C ASN A 232 12.80 -11.32 -0.08
N HIS A 233 12.73 -10.39 -1.03
CA HIS A 233 11.58 -9.53 -1.21
C HIS A 233 10.33 -10.33 -1.60
N PHE A 234 10.43 -11.12 -2.67
CA PHE A 234 9.32 -11.93 -3.15
C PHE A 234 8.88 -12.98 -2.13
N TYR A 235 9.80 -13.50 -1.31
CA TYR A 235 9.43 -14.43 -0.24
C TYR A 235 8.60 -13.77 0.88
N ILE A 236 8.84 -12.49 1.18
CA ILE A 236 7.98 -11.74 2.11
C ILE A 236 6.55 -11.67 1.55
N HIS A 237 6.39 -11.18 0.31
CA HIS A 237 5.09 -11.11 -0.34
C HIS A 237 4.41 -12.48 -0.45
N ALA A 238 5.18 -13.50 -0.82
CA ALA A 238 4.69 -14.85 -0.98
C ALA A 238 4.21 -15.52 0.32
N VAL A 239 4.42 -14.92 1.50
CA VAL A 239 3.99 -15.54 2.78
C VAL A 239 3.31 -14.57 3.75
N GLU A 240 3.29 -13.26 3.47
CA GLU A 240 2.76 -12.25 4.40
C GLU A 240 1.29 -12.48 4.75
N ALA A 241 0.49 -12.92 3.77
CA ALA A 241 -0.93 -13.24 3.95
C ALA A 241 -1.20 -14.60 4.62
N SER A 242 -0.19 -15.45 4.80
CA SER A 242 -0.34 -16.84 5.27
C SER A 242 -0.73 -16.94 6.75
N ASP A 243 -1.00 -18.18 7.20
CA ASP A 243 -1.18 -18.53 8.61
C ASP A 243 0.15 -18.61 9.40
N ASN A 244 1.29 -18.56 8.71
CA ASN A 244 2.63 -18.57 9.30
C ASN A 244 3.58 -17.54 8.63
N PRO A 245 3.26 -16.23 8.69
CA PRO A 245 4.08 -15.18 8.08
C PRO A 245 5.47 -15.08 8.73
N GLY A 246 5.60 -15.55 9.97
CA GLY A 246 6.88 -15.60 10.71
C GLY A 246 7.98 -16.39 10.00
N ARG A 247 7.66 -17.26 9.04
CA ARG A 247 8.66 -17.98 8.23
C ARG A 247 9.58 -17.05 7.43
N ALA A 248 9.12 -15.85 7.05
CA ALA A 248 9.94 -14.85 6.36
C ALA A 248 10.68 -13.88 7.30
N THR A 249 10.71 -14.14 8.62
CA THR A 249 11.40 -13.27 9.59
C THR A 249 12.87 -13.04 9.23
N ALA A 250 13.57 -14.08 8.77
CA ALA A 250 14.98 -13.94 8.37
C ALA A 250 15.15 -13.01 7.16
N SER A 251 14.26 -13.12 6.17
CA SER A 251 14.25 -12.24 5.00
C SER A 251 13.90 -10.80 5.37
N ALA A 252 12.89 -10.60 6.21
CA ALA A 252 12.52 -9.29 6.75
C ALA A 252 13.69 -8.66 7.53
N ASP A 253 14.33 -9.40 8.43
CA ASP A 253 15.43 -8.87 9.23
C ASP A 253 16.65 -8.49 8.38
N LEU A 254 16.88 -9.21 7.28
CA LEU A 254 17.97 -8.96 6.33
C LEU A 254 17.70 -7.74 5.45
N LEU A 255 16.48 -7.56 4.94
CA LEU A 255 16.17 -6.47 4.01
C LEU A 255 16.20 -5.08 4.64
N ARG A 256 16.21 -4.96 5.97
CA ARG A 256 16.38 -3.69 6.68
C ARG A 256 17.59 -2.88 6.22
N ASP A 257 18.68 -3.56 5.85
CA ASP A 257 19.95 -2.92 5.50
C ASP A 257 20.68 -3.57 4.32
N LEU A 258 20.15 -4.63 3.71
CA LEU A 258 20.80 -5.32 2.59
C LEU A 258 21.01 -4.41 1.38
N VAL A 259 20.00 -3.60 1.02
CA VAL A 259 20.01 -2.70 -0.14
C VAL A 259 19.53 -1.30 0.31
N PRO A 260 20.35 -0.55 1.05
CA PRO A 260 19.92 0.66 1.76
C PRO A 260 19.57 1.83 0.83
N GLY A 261 19.89 1.73 -0.46
CA GLY A 261 19.50 2.69 -1.49
C GLY A 261 18.11 2.45 -2.08
N ALA A 262 17.45 1.33 -1.76
CA ALA A 262 16.14 0.96 -2.28
C ALA A 262 15.06 1.13 -1.19
N GLY A 263 14.34 2.25 -1.22
CA GLY A 263 13.34 2.58 -0.19
C GLY A 263 12.28 1.49 0.01
N HIS A 264 11.77 0.92 -1.10
CA HIS A 264 10.81 -0.18 -1.02
C HIS A 264 11.38 -1.43 -0.35
N LEU A 265 12.61 -1.86 -0.67
CA LEU A 265 13.24 -3.02 -0.01
C LEU A 265 13.45 -2.78 1.49
N VAL A 266 13.81 -1.54 1.89
CA VAL A 266 13.95 -1.14 3.30
C VAL A 266 12.59 -1.13 4.03
N HIS A 267 11.50 -0.90 3.30
CA HIS A 267 10.12 -0.93 3.80
C HIS A 267 9.58 -2.34 4.01
N MET A 268 9.87 -3.28 3.10
CA MET A 268 9.34 -4.65 3.08
C MET A 268 9.33 -5.41 4.41
N PRO A 269 10.34 -5.28 5.31
CA PRO A 269 10.29 -5.95 6.61
C PRO A 269 9.00 -5.67 7.41
N SER A 270 8.41 -4.50 7.22
CA SER A 270 7.17 -4.06 7.87
C SER A 270 5.97 -5.00 7.62
N HIS A 271 5.92 -5.65 6.45
CA HIS A 271 4.87 -6.58 6.06
C HIS A 271 4.86 -7.84 6.95
N ILE A 272 6.04 -8.34 7.32
CA ILE A 272 6.17 -9.43 8.30
C ILE A 272 6.05 -8.91 9.73
N TYR A 273 6.59 -7.74 10.03
CA TYR A 273 6.58 -7.20 11.39
C TYR A 273 5.17 -6.87 11.90
N ILE A 274 4.29 -6.34 11.07
CA ILE A 274 2.90 -6.08 11.45
C ILE A 274 2.14 -7.39 11.75
N ARG A 275 2.46 -8.47 11.02
CA ARG A 275 1.86 -9.80 11.19
C ARG A 275 2.47 -10.63 12.32
N THR A 276 3.59 -10.19 12.90
CA THR A 276 4.31 -10.91 13.97
C THR A 276 4.38 -10.13 15.29
N GLY A 277 3.76 -8.96 15.37
CA GLY A 277 3.74 -8.13 16.57
C GLY A 277 4.99 -7.28 16.81
N ARG A 278 5.89 -7.22 15.82
CA ARG A 278 7.14 -6.45 15.86
C ARG A 278 6.92 -5.00 15.40
N TYR A 279 5.86 -4.37 15.92
CA TYR A 279 5.38 -3.07 15.44
C TYR A 279 6.44 -1.98 15.52
N HIS A 280 7.26 -1.97 16.58
CA HIS A 280 8.32 -0.99 16.73
C HIS A 280 9.36 -1.10 15.60
N GLU A 281 9.80 -2.31 15.27
CA GLU A 281 10.70 -2.53 14.14
C GLU A 281 10.04 -2.15 12.80
N GLY A 282 8.73 -2.36 12.66
CA GLY A 282 7.96 -1.84 11.52
C GLY A 282 8.03 -0.32 11.43
N SER A 283 7.78 0.39 12.53
CA SER A 283 7.91 1.87 12.57
C SER A 283 9.32 2.33 12.17
N LEU A 284 10.37 1.65 12.65
CA LEU A 284 11.75 1.98 12.32
C LEU A 284 12.10 1.71 10.84
N ALA A 285 11.66 0.57 10.30
CA ALA A 285 11.85 0.23 8.89
C ALA A 285 11.22 1.29 7.98
N ASN A 286 9.97 1.68 8.25
CA ASN A 286 9.28 2.72 7.50
C ASN A 286 9.94 4.10 7.63
N LEU A 287 10.41 4.49 8.83
CA LEU A 287 11.15 5.75 9.02
C LEU A 287 12.43 5.81 8.19
N ASN A 288 13.11 4.67 8.02
CA ASN A 288 14.28 4.57 7.15
C ASN A 288 13.87 4.61 5.67
N ALA A 289 12.85 3.87 5.27
CA ALA A 289 12.35 3.85 3.89
C ALA A 289 11.92 5.23 3.41
N VAL A 290 11.14 5.98 4.21
CA VAL A 290 10.70 7.34 3.84
C VAL A 290 11.88 8.31 3.68
N LYS A 291 12.97 8.11 4.43
CA LYS A 291 14.19 8.91 4.30
C LYS A 291 14.91 8.62 2.99
N VAL A 292 14.98 7.35 2.57
CA VAL A 292 15.58 6.93 1.30
C VAL A 292 14.78 7.50 0.13
N ASP A 293 13.46 7.30 0.14
CA ASP A 293 12.60 7.75 -0.97
C ASP A 293 12.48 9.28 -1.04
N SER A 294 12.48 9.99 0.08
CA SER A 294 12.47 11.47 0.07
C SER A 294 13.67 12.03 -0.70
N ASN A 295 14.86 11.44 -0.51
CA ASN A 295 16.07 11.84 -1.22
C ASN A 295 15.95 11.51 -2.72
N TYR A 296 15.44 10.33 -3.07
CA TYR A 296 15.26 9.90 -4.44
C TYR A 296 14.24 10.78 -5.21
N VAL A 297 13.03 10.96 -4.68
CA VAL A 297 11.96 11.73 -5.32
C VAL A 297 12.39 13.19 -5.54
N THR A 298 13.07 13.79 -4.56
CA THR A 298 13.58 15.16 -4.66
C THR A 298 14.70 15.28 -5.69
N ALA A 299 15.65 14.34 -5.73
CA ALA A 299 16.80 14.40 -6.62
C ALA A 299 16.44 14.09 -8.08
N CYS A 300 15.50 13.16 -8.31
CA CYS A 300 15.18 12.64 -9.64
C CYS A 300 13.90 13.23 -10.25
N HIS A 301 13.14 14.03 -9.50
CA HIS A 301 11.79 14.47 -9.89
C HIS A 301 10.95 13.28 -10.39
N ALA A 302 10.91 12.22 -9.56
CA ALA A 302 10.25 10.96 -9.89
C ALA A 302 8.78 11.18 -10.29
N GLN A 303 8.27 10.32 -11.17
CA GLN A 303 6.93 10.40 -11.78
C GLN A 303 6.29 9.02 -11.80
N GLY A 304 4.98 8.96 -11.98
CA GLY A 304 4.22 7.70 -12.04
C GLY A 304 3.92 7.09 -10.67
N VAL A 305 3.64 5.79 -10.66
CA VAL A 305 3.13 5.05 -9.48
C VAL A 305 4.06 5.13 -8.26
N TYR A 306 5.39 5.16 -8.45
CA TYR A 306 6.33 5.16 -7.31
C TYR A 306 6.14 6.34 -6.34
N PRO A 307 6.26 7.62 -6.77
CA PRO A 307 6.02 8.76 -5.88
C PRO A 307 4.55 8.92 -5.46
N LEU A 308 3.60 8.36 -6.21
CA LEU A 308 2.15 8.54 -5.97
C LEU A 308 1.53 7.47 -5.06
N ALA A 309 2.07 6.25 -5.05
CA ALA A 309 1.55 5.12 -4.30
C ALA A 309 2.60 4.53 -3.35
N TYR A 310 3.74 4.05 -3.86
CA TYR A 310 4.76 3.37 -3.03
C TYR A 310 5.40 4.26 -1.97
N TYR A 311 5.77 5.50 -2.30
CA TYR A 311 6.36 6.39 -1.29
C TYR A 311 5.35 6.79 -0.19
N PRO A 312 4.11 7.20 -0.51
CA PRO A 312 3.05 7.37 0.50
C PRO A 312 2.75 6.10 1.30
N HIS A 313 2.90 4.91 0.70
CA HIS A 313 2.68 3.63 1.37
C HIS A 313 3.64 3.38 2.55
N ASN A 314 4.88 3.87 2.48
CA ASN A 314 5.79 3.82 3.63
C ASN A 314 5.24 4.65 4.82
N TYR A 315 4.60 5.79 4.56
CA TYR A 315 3.91 6.55 5.61
C TYR A 315 2.61 5.86 6.05
N HIS A 316 1.91 5.17 5.16
CA HIS A 316 0.72 4.39 5.47
C HIS A 316 1.04 3.29 6.51
N PHE A 317 2.07 2.48 6.25
CA PHE A 317 2.55 1.47 7.19
C PHE A 317 3.12 2.06 8.47
N LEU A 318 3.84 3.19 8.40
CA LEU A 318 4.30 3.90 9.59
C LEU A 318 3.11 4.33 10.48
N ALA A 319 2.02 4.84 9.90
CA ALA A 319 0.83 5.20 10.64
C ALA A 319 0.20 3.99 11.35
N ALA A 320 0.13 2.84 10.69
CA ALA A 320 -0.42 1.61 11.26
C ALA A 320 0.45 1.07 12.40
N THR A 321 1.74 0.82 12.12
CA THR A 321 2.68 0.25 13.09
C THR A 321 2.87 1.16 14.30
N ALA A 322 3.01 2.47 14.09
CA ALA A 322 3.06 3.45 15.18
C ALA A 322 1.78 3.45 16.03
N THR A 323 0.60 3.25 15.41
CA THR A 323 -0.65 3.18 16.18
C THR A 323 -0.76 1.90 16.99
N LEU A 324 -0.31 0.76 16.44
CA LEU A 324 -0.33 -0.54 17.11
C LEU A 324 0.65 -0.62 18.29
N GLU A 325 1.77 0.12 18.24
CA GLU A 325 2.69 0.27 19.39
C GLU A 325 2.34 1.45 20.34
N GLY A 326 1.27 2.20 20.05
CA GLY A 326 0.81 3.29 20.92
C GLY A 326 1.59 4.61 20.82
N LYS A 327 2.25 4.88 19.68
CA LYS A 327 2.97 6.12 19.36
C LYS A 327 2.06 7.11 18.61
N LYS A 328 1.17 7.79 19.34
CA LYS A 328 0.20 8.76 18.80
C LYS A 328 0.85 9.87 17.98
N ASN A 329 1.91 10.48 18.48
CA ASN A 329 2.50 11.63 17.79
C ASN A 329 3.15 11.22 16.45
N LEU A 330 3.77 10.04 16.43
CA LEU A 330 4.39 9.46 15.24
C LEU A 330 3.33 9.07 14.20
N SER A 331 2.24 8.42 14.61
CA SER A 331 1.17 8.02 13.71
C SER A 331 0.47 9.23 13.07
N VAL A 332 0.18 10.28 13.85
CA VAL A 332 -0.41 11.52 13.33
C VAL A 332 0.55 12.24 12.38
N MET A 333 1.85 12.28 12.71
CA MET A 333 2.87 12.84 11.81
C MET A 333 2.88 12.09 10.47
N ALA A 334 2.91 10.76 10.51
CA ALA A 334 2.92 9.92 9.31
C ALA A 334 1.68 10.14 8.44
N CYS A 335 0.49 10.21 9.05
CA CYS A 335 -0.75 10.50 8.33
C CYS A 335 -0.73 11.87 7.64
N ASN A 336 -0.22 12.91 8.31
CA ASN A 336 -0.12 14.24 7.71
C ASN A 336 0.89 14.26 6.57
N LYS A 337 2.05 13.61 6.75
CA LYS A 337 3.06 13.48 5.68
C LYS A 337 2.56 12.71 4.48
N MET A 338 1.78 11.64 4.71
CA MET A 338 1.13 10.92 3.63
C MET A 338 0.16 11.83 2.86
N ARG A 339 -0.70 12.60 3.56
CA ARG A 339 -1.62 13.55 2.92
C ARG A 339 -0.91 14.64 2.13
N ASP A 340 0.21 15.16 2.61
CA ASP A 340 1.02 16.18 1.92
C ASP A 340 1.51 15.72 0.54
N LEU A 341 1.58 14.40 0.30
CA LEU A 341 2.02 13.80 -0.97
C LEU A 341 0.87 13.57 -1.95
N LEU A 342 -0.39 13.74 -1.54
CA LEU A 342 -1.56 13.46 -2.37
C LEU A 342 -2.02 14.71 -3.14
N ASP A 343 -2.42 14.52 -4.40
CA ASP A 343 -3.04 15.56 -5.21
C ASP A 343 -4.56 15.38 -5.28
N ALA A 344 -5.29 16.46 -4.98
CA ALA A 344 -6.76 16.42 -4.92
C ALA A 344 -7.42 16.14 -6.27
N ASN A 345 -6.81 16.54 -7.40
CA ASN A 345 -7.37 16.26 -8.72
C ASN A 345 -7.09 14.82 -9.14
N LEU A 346 -5.93 14.27 -8.79
CA LEU A 346 -5.63 12.85 -9.02
C LEU A 346 -6.61 11.96 -8.27
N MET A 347 -6.91 12.24 -7.00
CA MET A 347 -7.87 11.45 -6.20
C MET A 347 -9.29 11.34 -6.82
N LEU A 348 -9.66 12.22 -7.75
CA LEU A 348 -10.95 12.21 -8.44
C LEU A 348 -10.93 11.40 -9.74
N GLN A 349 -9.74 11.01 -10.23
CA GLN A 349 -9.62 10.17 -11.41
C GLN A 349 -9.92 8.71 -11.03
N PRO A 350 -10.72 7.97 -11.83
CA PRO A 350 -11.08 6.59 -11.52
C PRO A 350 -9.87 5.69 -11.20
N GLU A 351 -8.79 5.83 -11.97
CA GLU A 351 -7.56 5.03 -11.83
C GLU A 351 -6.77 5.33 -10.54
N TRP A 352 -7.07 6.45 -9.89
CA TRP A 352 -6.38 6.94 -8.68
C TRP A 352 -7.32 7.12 -7.49
N GLY A 353 -8.56 6.61 -7.59
CA GLY A 353 -9.58 6.72 -6.54
C GLY A 353 -9.13 6.13 -5.20
N THR A 354 -8.30 5.08 -5.24
CA THR A 354 -7.68 4.46 -4.06
C THR A 354 -6.90 5.44 -3.17
N LEU A 355 -6.34 6.52 -3.74
CA LEU A 355 -5.60 7.53 -2.96
C LEU A 355 -6.48 8.27 -1.95
N GLN A 356 -7.81 8.26 -2.13
CA GLN A 356 -8.76 8.74 -1.14
C GLN A 356 -8.70 7.93 0.16
N HIS A 357 -8.30 6.66 0.10
CA HIS A 357 -8.08 5.82 1.27
C HIS A 357 -6.90 6.32 2.10
N TYR A 358 -5.74 6.57 1.48
CA TYR A 358 -4.58 7.20 2.13
C TYR A 358 -4.94 8.54 2.75
N TYR A 359 -5.71 9.36 2.04
CA TYR A 359 -6.21 10.61 2.62
C TYR A 359 -7.02 10.35 3.89
N SER A 360 -7.83 9.31 3.96
CA SER A 360 -8.76 9.07 5.07
C SER A 360 -8.12 8.51 6.34
N ILE A 361 -6.91 7.94 6.27
CA ILE A 361 -6.23 7.26 7.40
C ILE A 361 -6.10 8.12 8.67
N LEU A 362 -5.83 9.43 8.54
CA LEU A 362 -5.73 10.32 9.70
C LEU A 362 -7.00 10.26 10.57
N TYR A 363 -8.18 10.14 9.96
CA TYR A 363 -9.44 10.12 10.69
C TYR A 363 -9.58 8.86 11.54
N PHE A 364 -9.21 7.69 11.01
CA PHE A 364 -9.18 6.44 11.78
C PHE A 364 -8.18 6.51 12.94
N VAL A 365 -6.97 7.03 12.69
CA VAL A 365 -5.94 7.22 13.73
C VAL A 365 -6.41 8.16 14.83
N MET A 366 -7.02 9.29 14.48
CA MET A 366 -7.55 10.25 15.45
C MET A 366 -8.68 9.65 16.28
N VAL A 367 -9.55 8.81 15.69
CA VAL A 367 -10.59 8.08 16.42
C VAL A 367 -9.96 7.08 17.39
N LYS A 368 -8.98 6.31 16.92
CA LYS A 368 -8.31 5.29 17.74
C LYS A 368 -7.64 5.89 18.98
N PHE A 369 -7.01 7.06 18.84
CA PHE A 369 -6.35 7.79 19.92
C PHE A 369 -7.27 8.74 20.71
N GLY A 370 -8.56 8.76 20.40
CA GLY A 370 -9.54 9.60 21.11
C GLY A 370 -9.30 11.10 21.00
N MET A 371 -8.85 11.58 19.84
CA MET A 371 -8.55 12.99 19.57
C MET A 371 -9.83 13.80 19.28
N TRP A 372 -10.82 13.71 20.17
CA TRP A 372 -12.19 14.20 19.95
C TRP A 372 -12.30 15.71 19.77
N ASN A 373 -11.42 16.47 20.41
CA ASN A 373 -11.41 17.93 20.30
C ASN A 373 -10.80 18.40 18.99
N GLU A 374 -9.81 17.68 18.50
CA GLU A 374 -9.14 17.92 17.24
C GLU A 374 -10.03 17.51 16.07
N ILE A 375 -10.70 16.34 16.15
CA ILE A 375 -11.64 15.87 15.12
C ILE A 375 -12.74 16.91 14.84
N ALA A 376 -13.32 17.49 15.90
CA ALA A 376 -14.37 18.50 15.77
C ALA A 376 -13.92 19.77 15.03
N LYS A 377 -12.61 20.02 14.93
CA LYS A 377 -12.01 21.21 14.29
C LYS A 377 -11.45 20.93 12.90
N LEU A 378 -11.47 19.67 12.44
CA LEU A 378 -10.94 19.31 11.13
C LEU A 378 -11.72 20.02 10.01
N PRO A 379 -11.03 20.57 8.99
CA PRO A 379 -11.70 21.11 7.82
C PRO A 379 -12.38 20.01 7.01
N ASP A 380 -13.47 20.36 6.34
CA ASP A 380 -14.12 19.46 5.39
C ASP A 380 -13.22 19.24 4.17
N PRO A 381 -13.07 17.99 3.67
CA PRO A 381 -12.53 17.71 2.35
C PRO A 381 -13.36 18.38 1.23
N ALA A 382 -12.78 18.44 0.04
CA ALA A 382 -13.50 18.83 -1.18
C ALA A 382 -14.82 18.04 -1.31
N LYS A 383 -15.86 18.66 -1.87
CA LYS A 383 -17.22 18.10 -1.87
C LYS A 383 -17.32 16.81 -2.67
N GLU A 384 -16.45 16.69 -3.67
CA GLU A 384 -16.32 15.59 -4.61
C GLU A 384 -15.66 14.36 -3.99
N LEU A 385 -14.88 14.54 -2.91
CA LEU A 385 -14.19 13.45 -2.19
C LEU A 385 -15.15 12.79 -1.19
N LEU A 386 -16.17 12.11 -1.70
CA LEU A 386 -17.24 11.52 -0.91
C LEU A 386 -16.72 10.52 0.13
N TYR A 387 -15.73 9.69 -0.22
CA TYR A 387 -15.19 8.70 0.71
C TYR A 387 -14.49 9.36 1.93
N PRO A 388 -13.54 10.30 1.76
CA PRO A 388 -12.99 11.09 2.86
C PRO A 388 -14.02 11.86 3.68
N ARG A 389 -15.07 12.40 3.04
CA ARG A 389 -16.15 13.08 3.77
C ARG A 389 -16.93 12.10 4.63
N GLY A 390 -17.24 10.92 4.09
CA GLY A 390 -17.87 9.83 4.82
C GLY A 390 -17.10 9.43 6.07
N VAL A 391 -15.81 9.13 5.91
CA VAL A 391 -14.95 8.76 7.05
C VAL A 391 -14.82 9.91 8.07
N LEU A 392 -14.85 11.17 7.63
CA LEU A 392 -14.88 12.32 8.55
C LEU A 392 -16.21 12.41 9.33
N GLU A 393 -17.36 12.14 8.71
CA GLU A 393 -18.65 12.08 9.42
C GLU A 393 -18.64 10.95 10.46
N TYR A 394 -18.05 9.78 10.14
CA TYR A 394 -17.80 8.72 11.12
C TYR A 394 -16.97 9.24 12.30
N ALA A 395 -15.82 9.87 12.04
CA ALA A 395 -14.95 10.38 13.10
C ALA A 395 -15.64 11.43 13.97
N ARG A 396 -16.38 12.37 13.37
CA ARG A 396 -17.13 13.41 14.09
C ARG A 396 -18.30 12.83 14.89
N GLY A 397 -18.97 11.79 14.37
CA GLY A 397 -19.97 11.03 15.10
C GLY A 397 -19.38 10.39 16.36
N MET A 398 -18.26 9.69 16.23
CA MET A 398 -17.54 9.09 17.36
C MET A 398 -17.10 10.15 18.39
N ALA A 399 -16.58 11.28 17.91
CA ALA A 399 -16.19 12.40 18.77
C ALA A 399 -17.38 13.05 19.50
N SER A 400 -18.58 13.03 18.91
CA SER A 400 -19.81 13.52 19.53
C SER A 400 -20.32 12.56 20.60
N LEU A 401 -20.27 11.24 20.34
CA LEU A 401 -20.59 10.20 21.32
C LEU A 401 -19.68 10.30 22.56
N ALA A 402 -18.37 10.45 22.35
CA ALA A 402 -17.40 10.65 23.42
C ALA A 402 -17.63 11.92 24.27
N LYS A 403 -18.39 12.88 23.73
CA LYS A 403 -18.78 14.13 24.40
C LYS A 403 -20.20 14.09 24.94
N GLU A 404 -20.85 12.92 24.89
CA GLU A 404 -22.23 12.70 25.30
C GLU A 404 -23.25 13.57 24.53
N ASP A 405 -22.88 14.08 23.34
CA ASP A 405 -23.78 14.83 22.46
C ASP A 405 -24.46 13.89 21.46
N LEU A 406 -25.48 13.18 21.95
CA LEU A 406 -26.26 12.23 21.15
C LEU A 406 -26.97 12.90 19.97
N ALA A 407 -27.39 14.16 20.09
CA ALA A 407 -28.06 14.88 19.02
C ALA A 407 -27.09 15.15 17.85
N ALA A 408 -25.87 15.62 18.14
CA ALA A 408 -24.84 15.78 17.12
C ALA A 408 -24.38 14.44 16.54
N ALA A 409 -24.22 13.40 17.37
CA ALA A 409 -23.85 12.07 16.92
C ALA A 409 -24.88 11.49 15.93
N SER A 410 -26.18 11.62 16.22
CA SER A 410 -27.25 11.19 15.31
C SER A 410 -27.19 11.91 13.98
N LYS A 411 -26.94 13.23 13.98
CA LYS A 411 -26.81 14.02 12.73
C LYS A 411 -25.64 13.55 11.87
N HIS A 412 -24.49 13.28 12.50
CA HIS A 412 -23.32 12.73 11.79
C HIS A 412 -23.58 11.32 11.26
N LEU A 413 -24.28 10.49 12.03
CA LEU A 413 -24.69 9.15 11.58
C LEU A 413 -25.62 9.22 10.35
N ASP A 414 -26.60 10.13 10.35
CA ASP A 414 -27.52 10.31 9.20
C ASP A 414 -26.77 10.79 7.95
N ASN A 415 -25.83 11.72 8.11
CA ASN A 415 -24.96 12.16 7.02
C ASN A 415 -24.08 11.03 6.49
N LEU A 416 -23.48 10.25 7.39
CA LEU A 416 -22.66 9.10 7.05
C LEU A 416 -23.47 8.07 6.25
N LYS A 417 -24.68 7.71 6.70
CA LYS A 417 -25.59 6.80 5.99
C LYS A 417 -25.94 7.32 4.60
N ARG A 418 -26.23 8.63 4.47
CA ARG A 418 -26.54 9.25 3.17
C ARG A 418 -25.35 9.18 2.21
N ILE A 419 -24.13 9.42 2.69
CA ILE A 419 -22.92 9.34 1.86
C ILE A 419 -22.64 7.87 1.49
N ALA A 420 -22.75 6.94 2.43
CA ALA A 420 -22.53 5.51 2.21
C ALA A 420 -23.51 4.91 1.17
N ALA A 421 -24.73 5.45 1.08
CA ALA A 421 -25.73 5.04 0.11
C ALA A 421 -25.55 5.67 -1.29
N ASP A 422 -24.58 6.57 -1.47
CA ASP A 422 -24.30 7.19 -2.77
C ASP A 422 -23.62 6.18 -3.70
N SER A 423 -24.18 5.97 -4.90
CA SER A 423 -23.66 5.03 -5.88
C SER A 423 -22.22 5.34 -6.33
N ALA A 424 -21.76 6.58 -6.21
CA ALA A 424 -20.40 6.96 -6.54
C ALA A 424 -19.37 6.32 -5.58
N ILE A 425 -19.75 6.00 -4.33
CA ILE A 425 -18.88 5.28 -3.40
C ILE A 425 -18.56 3.87 -3.90
N SER A 426 -19.54 3.19 -4.51
CA SER A 426 -19.36 1.83 -5.04
C SER A 426 -18.36 1.75 -6.19
N GLY A 427 -18.07 2.87 -6.87
CA GLY A 427 -17.07 2.94 -7.93
C GLY A 427 -15.64 3.16 -7.42
N ILE A 428 -15.44 3.39 -6.11
CA ILE A 428 -14.12 3.61 -5.52
C ILE A 428 -13.63 2.29 -4.92
N THR A 429 -12.55 1.77 -5.48
CA THR A 429 -11.84 0.59 -4.97
C THR A 429 -10.61 1.02 -4.16
N ILE A 430 -10.16 0.13 -3.28
CA ILE A 430 -8.89 0.22 -2.58
C ILE A 430 -7.97 -0.82 -3.22
N TRP A 431 -7.10 -0.34 -4.11
CA TRP A 431 -6.19 -1.15 -4.94
C TRP A 431 -6.88 -2.28 -5.74
N ASP A 432 -8.16 -2.09 -6.09
CA ASP A 432 -9.00 -3.12 -6.73
C ASP A 432 -9.21 -4.41 -5.91
N LEU A 433 -8.77 -4.43 -4.63
CA LEU A 433 -8.93 -5.56 -3.73
C LEU A 433 -10.26 -5.52 -2.97
N ASN A 434 -10.61 -4.35 -2.46
CA ASN A 434 -11.80 -4.10 -1.64
C ASN A 434 -12.53 -2.83 -2.10
N SER A 435 -13.77 -2.64 -1.65
CA SER A 435 -14.56 -1.47 -2.02
C SER A 435 -14.60 -0.43 -0.89
N ALA A 436 -14.59 0.86 -1.24
CA ALA A 436 -14.86 1.93 -0.27
C ALA A 436 -16.27 1.80 0.34
N SER A 437 -17.21 1.17 -0.37
CA SER A 437 -18.56 0.89 0.11
C SER A 437 -18.55 -0.03 1.33
N ASP A 438 -17.74 -1.10 1.32
CA ASP A 438 -17.61 -1.99 2.46
C ASP A 438 -17.06 -1.24 3.69
N ILE A 439 -16.02 -0.41 3.49
CA ILE A 439 -15.43 0.40 4.57
C ILE A 439 -16.43 1.42 5.13
N MET A 440 -17.24 2.03 4.26
CA MET A 440 -18.30 2.95 4.65
C MET A 440 -19.41 2.23 5.43
N ASN A 441 -19.77 1.00 5.05
CA ASN A 441 -20.75 0.19 5.76
C ASN A 441 -20.23 -0.28 7.13
N ILE A 442 -18.94 -0.61 7.25
CA ILE A 442 -18.31 -0.85 8.56
C ILE A 442 -18.43 0.41 9.42
N ALA A 443 -18.07 1.58 8.88
CA ALA A 443 -18.15 2.85 9.61
C ALA A 443 -19.58 3.16 10.09
N VAL A 444 -20.60 2.95 9.24
CA VAL A 444 -22.01 3.10 9.60
C VAL A 444 -22.39 2.19 10.76
N ASN A 445 -22.08 0.90 10.65
CA ASN A 445 -22.47 -0.09 11.64
C ASN A 445 -21.74 0.10 12.97
N VAL A 446 -20.45 0.48 12.96
CA VAL A 446 -19.71 0.83 14.17
C VAL A 446 -20.32 2.06 14.84
N LEU A 447 -20.51 3.17 14.12
CA LEU A 447 -21.05 4.39 14.73
C LEU A 447 -22.50 4.20 15.22
N GLU A 448 -23.34 3.50 14.45
CA GLU A 448 -24.72 3.19 14.85
C GLU A 448 -24.75 2.28 16.08
N GLY A 449 -23.90 1.25 16.12
CA GLY A 449 -23.82 0.34 17.27
C GLY A 449 -23.41 1.05 18.55
N GLU A 450 -22.43 1.93 18.47
CA GLU A 450 -21.97 2.75 19.60
C GLU A 450 -23.05 3.74 20.06
N TYR A 451 -23.73 4.40 19.12
CA TYR A 451 -24.84 5.31 19.42
C TYR A 451 -25.99 4.58 20.15
N LEU A 452 -26.40 3.42 19.65
CA LEU A 452 -27.46 2.62 20.26
C LEU A 452 -27.07 2.13 21.66
N PHE A 453 -25.85 1.64 21.81
CA PHE A 453 -25.33 1.16 23.09
C PHE A 453 -25.31 2.26 24.16
N ILE A 454 -24.79 3.45 23.84
CA ILE A 454 -24.78 4.60 24.76
C ILE A 454 -26.20 5.09 25.06
N SER A 455 -27.12 4.96 24.10
CA SER A 455 -28.55 5.27 24.28
C SER A 455 -29.32 4.21 25.09
N GLY A 456 -28.63 3.21 25.66
CA GLY A 456 -29.24 2.16 26.49
C GLY A 456 -29.83 0.98 25.70
N GLN A 457 -29.68 0.95 24.38
CA GLN A 457 -30.13 -0.14 23.51
C GLN A 457 -28.98 -1.15 23.29
N THR A 458 -28.53 -1.76 24.39
CA THR A 458 -27.32 -2.61 24.43
C THR A 458 -27.30 -3.72 23.39
N GLU A 459 -28.37 -4.52 23.30
CA GLU A 459 -28.43 -5.67 22.38
C GLU A 459 -28.36 -5.23 20.92
N ALA A 460 -29.21 -4.27 20.53
CA ALA A 460 -29.20 -3.68 19.18
C ALA A 460 -27.84 -3.02 18.84
N GLY A 461 -27.19 -2.40 19.83
CA GLY A 461 -25.86 -1.84 19.66
C GLY A 461 -24.80 -2.90 19.36
N LEU A 462 -24.80 -4.00 20.12
CA LEU A 462 -23.87 -5.12 19.91
C LEU A 462 -24.12 -5.81 18.56
N GLU A 463 -25.38 -6.04 18.17
CA GLU A 463 -25.74 -6.62 16.87
C GLU A 463 -25.15 -5.82 15.70
N LYS A 464 -25.20 -4.49 15.76
CA LYS A 464 -24.62 -3.62 14.74
C LYS A 464 -23.10 -3.77 14.65
N VAL A 465 -22.40 -3.81 15.79
CA VAL A 465 -20.94 -3.97 15.77
C VAL A 465 -20.52 -5.38 15.36
N VAL A 466 -21.34 -6.41 15.63
CA VAL A 466 -21.14 -7.75 15.05
C VAL A 466 -21.29 -7.71 13.52
N ALA A 467 -22.32 -7.04 13.00
CA ALA A 467 -22.48 -6.89 11.55
C ALA A 467 -21.30 -6.15 10.89
N ALA A 468 -20.72 -5.15 11.57
CA ALA A 468 -19.49 -4.48 11.13
C ALA A 468 -18.30 -5.46 11.06
N MET A 469 -18.11 -6.28 12.10
CA MET A 469 -17.05 -7.29 12.16
C MET A 469 -17.21 -8.34 11.04
N GLU A 470 -18.44 -8.76 10.74
CA GLU A 470 -18.69 -9.70 9.64
C GLU A 470 -18.36 -9.11 8.27
N ILE A 471 -18.53 -7.79 8.07
CA ILE A 471 -18.08 -7.10 6.85
C ILE A 471 -16.54 -7.06 6.82
N GLU A 472 -15.90 -6.70 7.93
CA GLU A 472 -14.43 -6.70 8.06
C GLU A 472 -13.83 -8.08 7.71
N ASP A 473 -14.38 -9.16 8.27
CA ASP A 473 -13.91 -10.53 8.03
C ASP A 473 -14.11 -10.99 6.57
N ARG A 474 -14.95 -10.30 5.79
CA ARG A 474 -15.16 -10.58 4.36
C ARG A 474 -14.23 -9.81 3.44
N LEU A 475 -13.50 -8.81 3.93
CA LEU A 475 -12.51 -8.11 3.12
C LEU A 475 -11.42 -9.07 2.64
N ASN A 476 -10.87 -8.79 1.47
CA ASN A 476 -9.66 -9.41 0.98
C ASN A 476 -8.46 -8.88 1.77
N TYR A 477 -7.40 -9.69 1.84
CA TYR A 477 -6.16 -9.28 2.50
C TYR A 477 -5.60 -8.02 1.83
N ASN A 478 -5.28 -7.02 2.65
CA ASN A 478 -4.52 -5.85 2.25
C ASN A 478 -3.73 -5.36 3.47
N GLU A 479 -2.72 -4.55 3.22
CA GLU A 479 -1.80 -4.12 4.27
C GLU A 479 -1.36 -2.65 4.18
N PRO A 480 -1.39 -1.94 5.31
CA PRO A 480 -2.22 -2.24 6.48
C PRO A 480 -3.70 -2.47 6.10
N PRO A 481 -4.50 -3.11 6.96
CA PRO A 481 -5.89 -3.46 6.65
C PRO A 481 -6.73 -2.23 6.28
N ASP A 482 -7.66 -2.38 5.34
CA ASP A 482 -8.47 -1.25 4.86
C ASP A 482 -9.43 -0.70 5.93
N TRP A 483 -10.02 -1.57 6.76
CA TRP A 483 -10.56 -1.12 8.04
C TRP A 483 -9.40 -1.03 9.04
N PHE A 484 -8.84 0.16 9.15
CA PHE A 484 -7.49 0.39 9.67
C PHE A 484 -7.21 -0.17 11.08
N PHE A 485 -8.23 -0.36 11.92
CA PHE A 485 -8.11 -1.00 13.24
C PHE A 485 -9.30 -1.90 13.55
N SER A 486 -9.06 -3.11 14.07
CA SER A 486 -10.11 -4.12 14.15
C SER A 486 -11.39 -3.70 14.87
N VAL A 487 -12.55 -4.03 14.28
CA VAL A 487 -13.88 -3.86 14.88
C VAL A 487 -13.99 -4.64 16.20
N ARG A 488 -13.23 -5.73 16.35
CA ARG A 488 -13.16 -6.52 17.59
C ARG A 488 -12.74 -5.68 18.79
N HIS A 489 -11.98 -4.60 18.58
CA HIS A 489 -11.61 -3.67 19.66
C HIS A 489 -12.82 -2.91 20.20
N ASN A 490 -13.75 -2.51 19.33
CA ASN A 490 -15.02 -1.88 19.71
C ASN A 490 -15.95 -2.88 20.39
N LEU A 491 -16.17 -4.03 19.73
CA LEU A 491 -17.06 -5.08 20.24
C LEU A 491 -16.63 -5.57 21.62
N GLY A 492 -15.34 -5.89 21.79
CA GLY A 492 -14.79 -6.34 23.06
C GLY A 492 -14.98 -5.31 24.18
N ALA A 493 -14.74 -4.02 23.92
CA ALA A 493 -14.96 -2.97 24.92
C ALA A 493 -16.45 -2.78 25.28
N MET A 494 -17.36 -2.89 24.31
CA MET A 494 -18.80 -2.85 24.58
C MET A 494 -19.25 -4.06 25.43
N LEU A 495 -18.73 -5.24 25.14
CA LEU A 495 -19.01 -6.45 25.92
C LEU A 495 -18.49 -6.34 27.35
N ILE A 496 -17.32 -5.74 27.56
CA ILE A 496 -16.81 -5.40 28.90
C ILE A 496 -17.77 -4.45 29.63
N ALA A 497 -18.21 -3.37 28.97
CA ALA A 497 -19.16 -2.43 29.55
C ALA A 497 -20.52 -3.07 29.87
N ALA A 498 -20.95 -4.05 29.08
CA ALA A 498 -22.16 -4.84 29.29
C ALA A 498 -21.99 -5.97 30.33
N ASN A 499 -20.83 -6.09 30.98
CA ASN A 499 -20.51 -7.15 31.95
C ASN A 499 -20.55 -8.58 31.36
N ILE A 500 -20.11 -8.73 30.11
CA ILE A 500 -20.02 -10.01 29.37
C ILE A 500 -18.54 -10.34 29.06
N PRO A 501 -17.69 -10.57 30.07
CA PRO A 501 -16.24 -10.66 29.88
C PRO A 501 -15.79 -11.90 29.09
N HIS A 502 -16.53 -13.02 29.16
CA HIS A 502 -16.18 -14.25 28.43
C HIS A 502 -16.22 -14.07 26.90
N LEU A 503 -17.22 -13.35 26.38
CA LEU A 503 -17.28 -13.02 24.95
C LEU A 503 -16.24 -11.98 24.57
N ALA A 504 -15.97 -11.00 25.43
CA ALA A 504 -14.91 -10.01 25.19
C ALA A 504 -13.54 -10.71 25.05
N GLU A 505 -13.22 -11.63 25.96
CA GLU A 505 -12.00 -12.45 25.91
C GLU A 505 -11.86 -13.18 24.57
N LYS A 506 -12.93 -13.85 24.12
CA LYS A 506 -12.94 -14.57 22.83
C LYS A 506 -12.50 -13.65 21.70
N TYR A 507 -13.14 -12.49 21.55
CA TYR A 507 -12.85 -11.57 20.43
C TYR A 507 -11.46 -10.92 20.53
N PHE A 508 -10.97 -10.63 21.74
CA PHE A 508 -9.58 -10.16 21.89
C PHE A 508 -8.56 -11.24 21.54
N LYS A 509 -8.82 -12.50 21.89
CA LYS A 509 -7.96 -13.63 21.49
C LYS A 509 -8.00 -13.88 19.98
N GLU A 510 -9.14 -13.66 19.32
CA GLU A 510 -9.24 -13.71 17.86
C GLU A 510 -8.40 -12.60 17.20
N ASP A 511 -8.49 -11.36 17.67
CA ASP A 511 -7.64 -10.26 17.16
C ASP A 511 -6.15 -10.59 17.32
N LEU A 512 -5.74 -11.12 18.47
CA LEU A 512 -4.34 -11.45 18.76
C LEU A 512 -3.78 -12.63 17.96
N LYS A 513 -4.64 -13.44 17.31
CA LYS A 513 -4.18 -14.44 16.33
C LYS A 513 -3.73 -13.78 15.04
N THR A 514 -4.47 -12.75 14.60
CA THR A 514 -4.15 -12.00 13.37
C THR A 514 -3.05 -10.96 13.60
N TYR A 515 -3.10 -10.30 14.76
CA TYR A 515 -2.17 -9.25 15.19
C TYR A 515 -1.54 -9.61 16.53
N PRO A 516 -0.52 -10.50 16.54
CA PRO A 516 0.19 -10.86 17.77
C PRO A 516 0.72 -9.62 18.50
N LEU A 517 0.68 -9.63 19.83
CA LEU A 517 1.14 -8.52 20.67
C LEU A 517 0.45 -7.16 20.41
N ASN A 518 -0.75 -7.13 19.81
CA ASN A 518 -1.51 -5.90 19.66
C ASN A 518 -1.89 -5.30 21.02
N GLY A 519 -1.28 -4.18 21.37
CA GLY A 519 -1.43 -3.54 22.69
C GLY A 519 -2.87 -3.16 23.01
N TRP A 520 -3.67 -2.81 22.00
CA TRP A 520 -5.08 -2.47 22.17
C TRP A 520 -5.91 -3.69 22.60
N ALA A 521 -5.77 -4.82 21.92
CA ALA A 521 -6.47 -6.05 22.29
C ALA A 521 -5.96 -6.61 23.63
N LEU A 522 -4.65 -6.53 23.90
CA LEU A 522 -4.08 -6.93 25.20
C LEU A 522 -4.64 -6.10 26.37
N ALA A 523 -4.83 -4.79 26.19
CA ALA A 523 -5.44 -3.94 27.21
C ALA A 523 -6.89 -4.37 27.52
N GLY A 524 -7.68 -4.67 26.48
CA GLY A 524 -9.04 -5.18 26.63
C GLY A 524 -9.09 -6.58 27.24
N LEU A 525 -8.21 -7.49 26.79
CA LEU A 525 -8.10 -8.86 27.30
C LEU A 525 -7.76 -8.89 28.79
N LYS A 526 -6.82 -8.04 29.21
CA LYS A 526 -6.48 -7.84 30.63
C LYS A 526 -7.74 -7.53 31.45
N LYS A 527 -8.58 -6.62 30.97
CA LYS A 527 -9.83 -6.23 31.65
C LYS A 527 -10.84 -7.39 31.69
N ALA A 528 -10.97 -8.14 30.60
CA ALA A 528 -11.82 -9.33 30.53
C ALA A 528 -11.42 -10.38 31.56
N LEU A 529 -10.12 -10.69 31.65
CA LEU A 529 -9.58 -11.70 32.57
C LEU A 529 -9.69 -11.26 34.04
N GLN A 530 -9.48 -9.96 34.31
CA GLN A 530 -9.70 -9.39 35.65
C GLN A 530 -11.14 -9.57 36.13
N MET A 531 -12.14 -9.30 35.27
CA MET A 531 -13.55 -9.45 35.61
C MET A 531 -13.94 -10.91 35.84
N GLN A 532 -13.23 -11.85 35.23
CA GLN A 532 -13.43 -13.29 35.41
C GLN A 532 -12.66 -13.88 36.61
N GLY A 533 -11.70 -13.14 37.18
CA GLY A 533 -10.82 -13.66 38.23
C GLY A 533 -9.78 -14.68 37.75
N ASN A 534 -9.45 -14.70 36.45
CA ASN A 534 -8.46 -15.62 35.88
C ASN A 534 -7.03 -15.07 36.08
N ILE A 535 -6.48 -15.27 37.28
CA ILE A 535 -5.21 -14.67 37.73
C ILE A 535 -3.98 -15.16 36.94
N GLU A 536 -3.94 -16.44 36.59
CA GLU A 536 -2.79 -17.04 35.91
C GLU A 536 -2.61 -16.48 34.49
N GLU A 537 -3.70 -16.47 33.72
CA GLU A 537 -3.67 -15.93 32.37
C GLU A 537 -3.49 -14.41 32.37
N LEU A 538 -4.11 -13.71 33.34
CA LEU A 538 -3.94 -12.27 33.51
C LEU A 538 -2.47 -11.86 33.65
N LYS A 539 -1.68 -12.58 34.46
CA LYS A 539 -0.25 -12.30 34.64
C LYS A 539 0.55 -12.44 33.33
N THR A 540 0.16 -13.40 32.50
CA THR A 540 0.77 -13.62 31.18
C THR A 540 0.46 -12.45 30.25
N VAL A 541 -0.82 -12.06 30.17
CA VAL A 541 -1.29 -10.93 29.35
C VAL A 541 -0.72 -9.60 29.82
N GLU A 542 -0.53 -9.39 31.13
CA GLU A 542 0.12 -8.20 31.67
C GLU A 542 1.58 -8.08 31.23
N THR A 543 2.29 -9.21 31.18
CA THR A 543 3.67 -9.27 30.69
C THR A 543 3.73 -8.95 29.20
N GLN A 544 2.84 -9.55 28.40
CA GLN A 544 2.73 -9.27 26.97
C GLN A 544 2.36 -7.81 26.70
N PHE A 545 1.41 -7.24 27.45
CA PHE A 545 1.02 -5.84 27.32
C PHE A 545 2.17 -4.89 27.64
N LYS A 546 2.92 -5.17 28.72
CA LYS A 546 4.09 -4.36 29.07
C LYS A 546 5.13 -4.35 27.95
N GLU A 547 5.34 -5.48 27.30
CA GLU A 547 6.26 -5.61 26.16
C GLU A 547 5.73 -4.86 24.93
N ALA A 548 4.48 -5.13 24.53
CA ALA A 548 3.82 -4.49 23.39
C ALA A 548 3.75 -2.95 23.51
N TRP A 549 3.61 -2.44 24.72
CA TRP A 549 3.34 -1.03 24.99
C TRP A 549 4.56 -0.26 25.52
N LYS A 550 5.75 -0.89 25.59
CA LYS A 550 6.97 -0.30 26.19
C LYS A 550 7.47 0.97 25.49
N HIS A 551 7.17 1.11 24.20
CA HIS A 551 7.57 2.27 23.40
C HIS A 551 6.48 3.33 23.28
N SER A 552 5.27 3.07 23.77
CA SER A 552 4.12 3.97 23.60
C SER A 552 4.36 5.36 24.18
N ASP A 553 3.67 6.36 23.62
CA ASP A 553 3.57 7.71 24.19
C ASP A 553 2.16 8.03 24.73
N THR A 554 1.29 7.03 24.72
CA THR A 554 -0.11 7.12 25.11
C THR A 554 -0.43 6.03 26.13
N GLN A 555 -1.12 6.37 27.22
CA GLN A 555 -1.61 5.38 28.18
C GLN A 555 -3.00 4.90 27.78
N ILE A 556 -3.25 3.59 27.87
CA ILE A 556 -4.56 3.00 27.58
C ILE A 556 -4.97 2.04 28.68
N SER A 557 -6.28 1.99 28.94
CA SER A 557 -6.92 1.09 29.91
C SER A 557 -7.93 0.13 29.28
N SER A 558 -8.19 0.29 27.98
CA SER A 558 -9.18 -0.43 27.18
C SER A 558 -8.68 -0.59 25.74
N SER A 559 -9.38 -1.39 24.95
CA SER A 559 -9.10 -1.62 23.51
C SER A 559 -9.54 -0.47 22.60
N ARG A 560 -10.35 0.45 23.13
CA ARG A 560 -10.71 1.72 22.49
C ARG A 560 -10.77 2.83 23.53
N ILE A 561 -10.60 4.07 23.07
CA ILE A 561 -10.90 5.27 23.85
C ILE A 561 -12.29 5.72 23.42
N LEU A 562 -13.16 6.09 24.36
CA LEU A 562 -14.43 6.75 24.07
C LEU A 562 -14.76 7.74 25.19
N ASN A 563 -14.63 7.32 26.46
CA ASN A 563 -14.82 8.14 27.65
C ASN A 563 -13.61 8.06 28.59
#